data_AF-A0A7J3BDD9-F1
#
_entry.id   AF-A0A7J3BDD9-F1
#
_cell.length_a   1.000
_cell.length_b   1.000
_cell.length_c   1.000
_cell.angle_alpha   90.00
_cell.angle_beta   90.00
_cell.angle_gamma   90.00
#
_symmetry.space_group_name_H-M   'P 1'
#
loop_
_entity.id
_entity.type
_entity.pdbx_description
1 polymer ?
#
loop_
_entity_poly.entity_id
_entity_poly.type
_entity_poly.pdbx_seq_one_letter_code
_entity_poly.pdbx_strand_id
1 'polypeptide(L)'
;MVPCGPCVIRGEKSDLGFEPIIIMFCCNWCSYAAADLAGTTHLEYPTNVRIVRVMCSGMVPPQLVLEALQRGADGVLITGCHPGDCHYIEGNLKAERRFKALHMILREMGIEPQRIKLEWISAGEGE
;
A
#
# COMPACT_ATOMS: atom_id res chain seq x y z
N MET A 1 0.98 -25.85 -11.14
CA MET A 1 0.23 -25.65 -9.88
C MET A 1 1.26 -25.37 -8.80
N VAL A 2 1.51 -24.10 -8.48
CA VAL A 2 2.37 -23.75 -7.35
C VAL A 2 1.45 -23.39 -6.19
N PRO A 3 1.56 -24.05 -5.04
CA PRO A 3 0.63 -23.87 -3.93
C PRO A 3 0.89 -22.51 -3.28
N CYS A 4 -0.05 -21.56 -3.45
CA CYS A 4 -0.14 -20.39 -2.58
C CYS A 4 -0.56 -20.84 -1.18
N GLY A 5 0.42 -21.18 -0.35
CA GLY A 5 0.26 -21.37 1.10
C GLY A 5 0.08 -20.04 1.84
N PRO A 6 -0.37 -20.08 3.10
CA PRO A 6 -0.88 -18.92 3.81
C PRO A 6 0.27 -17.95 4.15
N CYS A 7 0.19 -16.73 3.62
CA CYS A 7 1.05 -15.62 4.00
C CYS A 7 0.66 -15.19 5.43
N VAL A 8 1.34 -15.76 6.44
CA VAL A 8 1.13 -15.42 7.85
C VAL A 8 2.06 -14.27 8.21
N ILE A 9 1.43 -13.19 8.69
CA ILE A 9 2.02 -11.94 9.16
C ILE A 9 2.86 -12.20 10.44
N ARG A 10 4.05 -12.78 10.30
CA ARG A 10 5.16 -12.73 11.27
C ARG A 10 6.44 -12.71 10.45
N GLY A 11 7.43 -11.92 10.86
CA GLY A 11 8.71 -11.72 10.15
C GLY A 11 9.61 -12.95 10.06
N GLU A 12 9.07 -14.12 9.74
CA GLU A 12 9.83 -15.33 9.44
C GLU A 12 10.16 -15.32 7.94
N LYS A 13 11.47 -15.27 7.64
CA LYS A 13 12.00 -15.39 6.28
C LYS A 13 11.39 -16.62 5.60
N SER A 14 10.89 -16.45 4.38
CA SER A 14 10.56 -17.60 3.54
C SER A 14 11.81 -18.47 3.36
N ASP A 15 11.66 -19.80 3.43
CA ASP A 15 12.75 -20.80 3.37
C ASP A 15 13.58 -20.79 2.06
N LEU A 16 13.32 -19.83 1.16
CA LEU A 16 13.99 -19.62 -0.13
C LEU A 16 14.72 -18.27 -0.26
N GLY A 17 14.85 -17.49 0.82
CA GLY A 17 15.61 -16.23 0.78
C GLY A 17 14.96 -15.12 -0.06
N PHE A 18 13.65 -15.24 -0.33
CA PHE A 18 12.88 -14.24 -1.06
C PHE A 18 12.34 -13.17 -0.11
N GLU A 19 12.67 -11.91 -0.38
CA GLU A 19 12.16 -10.73 0.34
C GLU A 19 11.29 -9.88 -0.60
N PRO A 20 9.96 -9.83 -0.38
CA PRO A 20 9.04 -9.22 -1.34
C PRO A 20 9.20 -7.71 -1.38
N ILE A 21 9.29 -7.10 -2.56
CA ILE A 21 9.40 -5.65 -2.70
C ILE A 21 8.00 -5.03 -2.70
N ILE A 22 7.73 -4.16 -1.73
CA ILE A 22 6.44 -3.45 -1.63
C ILE A 22 6.64 -1.97 -1.92
N ILE A 23 5.90 -1.44 -2.88
CA ILE A 23 5.83 0.01 -3.14
C ILE A 23 4.65 0.59 -2.38
N MET A 24 4.89 1.59 -1.54
CA MET A 24 3.87 2.22 -0.72
C MET A 24 3.65 3.67 -1.14
N PHE A 25 2.47 4.00 -1.68
CA PHE A 25 2.08 5.37 -1.96
C PHE A 25 1.46 6.01 -0.71
N CYS A 26 2.22 6.88 -0.06
CA CYS A 26 1.81 7.53 1.18
C CYS A 26 1.27 8.94 0.95
N CYS A 27 0.08 9.24 1.47
CA CYS A 27 -0.39 10.62 1.52
C CYS A 27 0.49 11.45 2.47
N ASN A 28 0.84 12.66 2.05
CA ASN A 28 1.74 13.55 2.78
C ASN A 28 1.18 13.93 4.16
N TRP A 29 -0.13 14.11 4.27
CA TRP A 29 -0.75 14.74 5.45
C TRP A 29 -1.00 13.80 6.62
N CYS A 30 -1.36 12.54 6.35
CA CYS A 30 -1.72 11.58 7.38
C CYS A 30 -0.72 10.42 7.40
N SER A 31 -0.76 9.56 6.39
CA SER A 31 -0.03 8.29 6.40
C SER A 31 1.50 8.46 6.33
N TYR A 32 2.01 9.53 5.69
CA TYR A 32 3.44 9.82 5.73
C TYR A 32 3.88 10.29 7.12
N ALA A 33 3.08 11.12 7.79
CA ALA A 33 3.33 11.52 9.17
C ALA A 33 3.24 10.33 10.14
N ALA A 34 2.35 9.37 9.88
CA ALA A 34 2.28 8.11 10.62
C ALA A 34 3.55 7.26 10.43
N ALA A 35 4.08 7.20 9.21
CA ALA A 35 5.35 6.52 8.93
C ALA A 35 6.53 7.22 9.64
N ASP A 36 6.54 8.56 9.68
CA ASP A 36 7.51 9.33 10.46
C ASP A 36 7.36 9.02 11.97
N LEU A 37 6.13 8.97 12.47
CA LEU A 37 5.83 8.62 13.86
C LEU A 37 6.37 7.22 14.21
N ALA A 38 6.10 6.22 13.36
CA ALA A 38 6.62 4.86 13.52
C ALA A 38 8.15 4.81 13.61
N GLY A 39 8.83 5.66 12.83
CA GLY A 39 10.28 5.85 12.92
C GLY A 39 10.71 6.47 14.25
N THR A 40 10.02 7.52 14.72
CA THR A 40 10.35 8.20 15.99
C THR A 40 10.06 7.36 17.23
N THR A 41 9.11 6.44 17.16
CA THR A 41 8.77 5.50 18.24
C THR A 41 9.63 4.24 18.22
N HIS A 42 10.60 4.16 17.29
CA HIS A 42 11.48 3.01 17.11
C HIS A 42 10.72 1.70 16.89
N LEU A 43 9.59 1.75 16.18
CA LEU A 43 8.85 0.55 15.81
C LEU A 43 9.64 -0.23 14.76
N GLU A 44 9.86 -1.51 15.05
CA GLU A 44 10.48 -2.42 14.11
C GLU A 44 9.44 -2.91 13.11
N TYR A 45 9.75 -2.74 11.83
CA TYR A 45 8.97 -3.27 10.73
C TYR A 45 9.90 -3.82 9.65
N PRO A 46 9.40 -4.70 8.76
CA PRO A 46 10.20 -5.25 7.67
C PRO A 46 10.80 -4.18 6.75
N THR A 47 12.06 -4.35 6.35
CA THR A 47 12.84 -3.41 5.52
C THR A 47 12.50 -3.43 4.03
N ASN A 48 11.42 -4.11 3.65
CA ASN A 48 11.09 -4.44 2.28
C ASN A 48 10.13 -3.44 1.62
N VAL A 49 9.64 -2.46 2.39
CA VAL A 49 8.73 -1.40 1.95
C VAL A 49 9.52 -0.18 1.46
N ARG A 50 9.13 0.38 0.31
CA ARG A 50 9.69 1.62 -0.25
C ARG A 50 8.58 2.66 -0.38
N ILE A 51 8.68 3.74 0.38
CA ILE A 51 7.68 4.80 0.41
C ILE A 51 7.86 5.75 -0.77
N VAL A 52 6.78 6.00 -1.50
CA VAL A 52 6.63 7.06 -2.49
C VAL A 52 5.65 8.08 -1.92
N ARG A 53 6.17 9.26 -1.57
CA ARG A 53 5.35 10.34 -1.02
C ARG A 53 4.52 10.98 -2.13
N VAL A 54 3.22 11.08 -1.91
CA VAL A 54 2.27 11.82 -2.74
C VAL A 54 1.50 12.81 -1.89
N MET A 55 1.02 13.92 -2.46
CA MET A 55 0.26 14.89 -1.66
C MET A 55 -1.07 14.30 -1.15
N CYS A 56 -1.73 13.47 -1.96
CA CYS A 56 -2.98 12.82 -1.62
C CYS A 56 -3.04 11.43 -2.23
N SER A 57 -3.68 10.48 -1.56
CA SER A 57 -4.04 9.17 -2.15
C SER A 57 -4.84 9.31 -3.45
N GLY A 58 -5.69 10.34 -3.58
CA GLY A 58 -6.42 10.65 -4.80
C GLY A 58 -5.55 11.03 -6.01
N MET A 59 -4.27 11.33 -5.79
CA MET A 59 -3.30 11.59 -6.86
C MET A 59 -2.81 10.29 -7.50
N VAL A 60 -2.94 9.14 -6.84
CA VAL A 60 -2.48 7.84 -7.35
C VAL A 60 -3.45 7.36 -8.43
N PRO A 61 -3.05 7.33 -9.71
CA PRO A 61 -3.88 6.78 -10.77
C PRO A 61 -3.68 5.25 -10.84
N PRO A 62 -4.68 4.47 -11.30
CA PRO A 62 -4.54 3.01 -11.45
C PRO A 62 -3.33 2.59 -12.31
N GLN A 63 -2.98 3.40 -13.32
CA GLN A 63 -1.85 3.18 -14.20
C GLN A 63 -0.52 3.10 -13.44
N LEU A 64 -0.35 3.92 -12.40
CA LEU A 64 0.89 3.95 -11.62
C LEU A 64 1.02 2.68 -10.75
N VAL A 65 -0.10 2.17 -10.26
CA VAL A 65 -0.14 0.90 -9.51
C VAL A 65 0.19 -0.27 -10.43
N LEU A 66 -0.40 -0.30 -11.63
CA LEU A 66 -0.10 -1.32 -12.65
C LEU A 66 1.36 -1.25 -13.09
N GLU A 67 1.90 -0.05 -13.30
CA GLU A 67 3.30 0.15 -13.66
C GLU A 67 4.24 -0.36 -12.57
N ALA A 68 3.94 -0.11 -11.28
CA ALA A 68 4.73 -0.64 -10.18
C ALA A 68 4.77 -2.18 -10.19
N LEU A 69 3.62 -2.83 -10.39
CA LEU A 69 3.55 -4.30 -10.53
C LEU A 69 4.34 -4.79 -11.76
N GLN A 70 4.20 -4.13 -12.90
CA GLN A 70 4.92 -4.48 -14.13
C GLN A 70 6.44 -4.33 -14.00
N ARG A 71 6.90 -3.35 -13.22
CA ARG A 71 8.33 -3.13 -12.93
C ARG A 71 8.90 -4.10 -11.88
N GLY A 72 8.12 -5.06 -11.41
CA GLY A 72 8.57 -6.12 -10.51
C GLY A 72 8.29 -5.87 -9.03
N ALA A 73 7.38 -4.96 -8.68
CA ALA A 73 6.88 -4.89 -7.31
C ALA A 73 6.01 -6.13 -7.01
N ASP A 74 6.28 -6.80 -5.90
CA ASP A 74 5.50 -7.95 -5.46
C ASP A 74 4.14 -7.54 -4.91
N GLY A 75 4.07 -6.34 -4.35
CA GLY A 75 2.83 -5.71 -3.96
C GLY A 75 2.88 -4.18 -3.95
N VAL A 76 1.70 -3.58 -3.95
CA VAL A 76 1.50 -2.12 -3.89
C VAL A 76 0.54 -1.78 -2.76
N LEU A 77 0.99 -0.94 -1.85
CA LEU A 77 0.18 -0.40 -0.78
C LEU A 77 -0.17 1.06 -1.11
N ILE A 78 -1.45 1.41 -1.04
CA ILE A 78 -1.92 2.79 -1.16
C ILE A 78 -2.42 3.20 0.22
N THR A 79 -1.95 4.32 0.74
CA THR A 79 -2.42 4.83 2.02
C THR A 79 -2.94 6.26 1.92
N GLY A 80 -3.95 6.56 2.74
CA GLY A 80 -4.56 7.88 2.80
C GLY A 80 -5.10 8.21 4.18
N CYS A 81 -5.57 9.44 4.33
CA CYS A 81 -6.35 9.84 5.50
C CYS A 81 -7.68 9.07 5.54
N HIS A 82 -8.24 8.90 6.75
CA HIS A 82 -9.57 8.33 6.94
C HIS A 82 -10.63 9.08 6.13
N PRO A 83 -11.66 8.38 5.61
CA PRO A 83 -12.81 9.01 4.98
C PRO A 83 -13.44 10.06 5.91
N GLY A 84 -13.52 11.31 5.46
CA GLY A 84 -13.95 12.46 6.28
C GLY A 84 -12.80 13.40 6.67
N ASP A 85 -11.58 12.88 6.82
CA ASP A 85 -10.41 13.65 7.30
C ASP A 85 -9.44 14.01 6.17
N CYS A 86 -9.87 13.89 4.91
CA CYS A 86 -9.00 14.18 3.78
C CYS A 86 -8.64 15.67 3.76
N HIS A 87 -7.35 15.98 3.74
CA HIS A 87 -6.86 17.35 3.57
C HIS A 87 -7.41 18.03 2.29
N TYR A 88 -7.68 17.23 1.25
CA TYR A 88 -8.28 17.69 0.00
C TYR A 88 -9.76 17.30 -0.14
N ILE A 89 -10.46 17.18 1.00
CA ILE A 89 -11.91 16.96 1.14
C ILE A 89 -12.35 15.56 0.69
N GLU A 90 -12.20 15.22 -0.59
CA GLU A 90 -12.71 13.98 -1.19
C GLU A 90 -11.65 13.18 -1.96
N GLY A 91 -10.37 13.55 -1.84
CA GLY A 91 -9.29 12.90 -2.58
C GLY A 91 -9.19 11.40 -2.30
N ASN A 92 -9.34 11.00 -1.03
CA ASN A 92 -9.35 9.59 -0.62
C ASN A 92 -10.57 8.83 -1.16
N LEU A 93 -11.77 9.43 -1.21
CA LEU A 93 -12.97 8.80 -1.77
C LEU A 93 -12.82 8.52 -3.28
N LYS A 94 -12.07 9.37 -4.00
CA LYS A 94 -11.69 9.09 -5.40
C LYS A 94 -10.71 7.93 -5.50
N ALA A 95 -9.73 7.85 -4.59
CA ALA A 95 -8.77 6.74 -4.51
C ALA A 95 -9.48 5.41 -4.23
N GLU A 96 -10.44 5.39 -3.30
CA GLU A 96 -11.19 4.18 -2.96
C GLU A 96 -11.99 3.62 -4.15
N ARG A 97 -12.70 4.49 -4.88
CA ARG A 97 -13.43 4.09 -6.10
C ARG A 97 -12.49 3.51 -7.16
N ARG A 98 -11.33 4.15 -7.37
CA ARG A 98 -10.30 3.68 -8.29
C ARG A 98 -9.70 2.35 -7.84
N PHE A 99 -9.45 2.18 -6.55
CA PHE A 99 -8.93 0.93 -5.98
C PHE A 99 -9.90 -0.23 -6.20
N LYS A 100 -11.19 -0.02 -5.93
CA LYS A 100 -12.25 -1.02 -6.19
C LYS A 100 -12.31 -1.43 -7.66
N ALA A 101 -12.25 -0.45 -8.57
CA ALA A 101 -12.19 -0.72 -10.01
C ALA A 101 -10.93 -1.50 -10.40
N LEU A 102 -9.77 -1.10 -9.89
CA LEU A 102 -8.50 -1.77 -10.16
C LEU A 102 -8.50 -3.21 -9.65
N HIS A 103 -9.08 -3.47 -8.48
CA HIS A 103 -9.17 -4.81 -7.90
C HIS A 103 -10.01 -5.76 -8.78
N MET A 104 -11.05 -5.26 -9.46
CA MET A 104 -11.81 -6.05 -10.45
C MET A 104 -10.97 -6.32 -11.71
N ILE A 105 -10.27 -5.30 -12.22
CA ILE A 105 -9.40 -5.42 -13.41
C ILE A 105 -8.29 -6.45 -13.16
N LEU A 106 -7.61 -6.42 -12.01
CA LEU A 106 -6.55 -7.38 -11.69
C LEU A 106 -7.06 -8.83 -11.70
N ARG A 107 -8.26 -9.06 -11.16
CA ARG A 107 -8.90 -10.37 -11.17
C ARG A 107 -9.15 -10.87 -12.60
N GLU A 108 -9.63 -10.01 -13.49
CA GLU A 108 -9.86 -10.35 -14.91
C GLU A 108 -8.56 -10.61 -15.66
N MET A 109 -7.48 -9.91 -15.30
CA MET A 109 -6.14 -10.13 -15.86
C MET A 109 -5.43 -11.39 -15.31
N GLY A 110 -6.03 -12.09 -14.35
CA GLY A 110 -5.41 -13.25 -13.70
C GLY A 110 -4.27 -12.88 -12.75
N ILE A 111 -4.16 -11.62 -12.34
CA ILE A 111 -3.20 -11.15 -11.33
C ILE A 111 -3.88 -11.26 -9.96
N GLU A 112 -3.18 -11.77 -8.95
CA GLU A 112 -3.73 -11.88 -7.59
C GLU A 112 -4.10 -10.50 -7.05
N PRO A 113 -5.39 -10.18 -6.81
CA PRO A 113 -5.79 -8.86 -6.33
C PRO A 113 -5.23 -8.53 -4.94
N GLN A 114 -4.83 -9.54 -4.17
CA GLN A 114 -4.19 -9.41 -2.86
C GLN A 114 -2.80 -8.74 -2.94
N ARG A 115 -2.22 -8.62 -4.15
CA ARG A 115 -0.98 -7.87 -4.36
C ARG A 115 -1.18 -6.36 -4.21
N ILE A 116 -2.42 -5.87 -4.23
CA ILE A 116 -2.70 -4.46 -3.95
C ILE A 116 -3.52 -4.32 -2.66
N LYS A 117 -3.23 -3.27 -1.89
CA LYS A 117 -3.96 -2.96 -0.66
C LYS A 117 -4.20 -1.46 -0.52
N LEU A 118 -5.34 -1.09 0.03
CA LEU A 118 -5.68 0.29 0.40
C LEU A 118 -5.93 0.32 1.90
N GLU A 119 -5.20 1.19 2.60
CA GLU A 119 -5.34 1.38 4.04
C GLU A 119 -5.53 2.86 4.38
N TRP A 120 -6.30 3.10 5.44
CA TRP A 120 -6.55 4.43 5.96
C TRP A 120 -5.79 4.60 7.27
N ILE A 121 -4.84 5.55 7.27
CA ILE A 121 -3.91 5.77 8.37
C ILE A 121 -3.86 7.28 8.63
N SER A 122 -4.35 7.69 9.79
CA SER A 122 -4.25 9.03 10.36
C SER A 122 -2.81 9.34 10.78
N ALA A 123 -2.49 10.61 11.01
CA ALA A 123 -1.15 11.02 11.41
C ALA A 123 -0.67 10.44 12.75
N GLY A 124 -1.60 9.98 13.61
CA GLY A 124 -1.29 9.45 14.94
C GLY A 124 -1.20 7.92 15.03
N GLU A 125 -1.56 7.20 13.95
CA GLU A 125 -1.58 5.73 13.91
C GLU A 125 -0.22 5.21 13.41
N GLY A 126 0.80 5.35 14.25
CA GLY A 126 2.17 4.89 13.94
C GLY A 126 2.41 3.40 14.25
N GLU A 127 1.55 2.80 15.08
CA GLU A 127 1.62 1.41 15.54
C GLU A 127 1.29 0.31 14.51
#